data_AF-A0A6J4KI80-F1
#
_entry.id   AF-A0A6J4KI80-F1
#
_cell.length_a   1.000
_cell.length_b   1.000
_cell.length_c   1.000
_cell.angle_alpha   90.00
_cell.angle_beta   90.00
_cell.angle_gamma   90.00
#
_symmetry.space_group_name_H-M   'P 1'
#
loop_
_entity.id
_entity.type
_entity.pdbx_description
1 polymer ?
#
loop_
_entity_poly.entity_id
_entity_poly.type
_entity_poly.pdbx_seq_one_letter_code
_entity_poly.pdbx_strand_id
1 'polypeptide(L)'
;MRTKNLPENVDLVVLDGSGVLRTDLGLEELPYHLSDPDALIWCDIASTEGGQSGPYGRLLREVFGFDELTIEDCFTRSHLPKVDIYDEYLFVALFSFHLSEKRRRVETVEVDMYVGNNYVVCVHHRPLRELDRVRRR
;
A
#
# COMPACT_ATOMS: atom_id res chain seq x y z
N MET A 1 7.14 18.04 -20.03
CA MET A 1 6.73 18.37 -18.66
C MET A 1 5.87 17.20 -18.20
N ARG A 2 6.47 16.21 -17.52
CA ARG A 2 5.76 15.01 -17.07
C ARG A 2 4.98 15.37 -15.80
N THR A 3 3.68 15.09 -15.80
CA THR A 3 2.74 15.44 -14.72
C THR A 3 2.88 14.44 -13.59
N LYS A 4 3.34 14.93 -12.42
CA LYS A 4 3.36 14.24 -11.13
C LYS A 4 1.92 13.91 -10.68
N ASN A 5 1.33 12.81 -11.11
CA ASN A 5 -0.05 12.46 -10.76
C ASN A 5 -0.12 11.09 -10.07
N LEU A 6 0.25 11.05 -8.79
CA LEU A 6 -0.21 9.98 -7.90
C LEU A 6 -1.74 10.12 -7.74
N PRO A 7 -2.50 9.02 -7.64
CA PRO A 7 -3.90 9.08 -7.25
C PRO A 7 -4.04 9.78 -5.89
N GLU A 8 -5.16 10.46 -5.67
CA GLU A 8 -5.49 10.98 -4.33
C GLU A 8 -5.49 9.83 -3.31
N ASN A 9 -5.08 10.09 -2.07
CA ASN A 9 -4.93 9.09 -1.01
C ASN A 9 -3.82 8.05 -1.22
N VAL A 10 -2.88 8.31 -2.13
CA VAL A 10 -1.61 7.55 -2.22
C VAL A 10 -0.48 8.39 -1.63
N ASP A 11 0.16 7.86 -0.60
CA ASP A 11 1.38 8.39 -0.01
C ASP A 11 2.56 7.50 -0.39
N LEU A 12 3.50 8.04 -1.17
CA LEU A 12 4.68 7.33 -1.65
C LEU A 12 5.96 7.92 -1.04
N VAL A 13 6.79 7.04 -0.48
CA VAL A 13 8.10 7.38 0.06
C VAL A 13 9.13 6.42 -0.51
N VAL A 14 10.23 6.95 -1.01
CA VAL A 14 11.35 6.16 -1.53
C VAL A 14 12.64 6.63 -0.86
N LEU A 15 13.39 5.71 -0.28
CA LEU A 15 14.80 5.90 0.00
C LEU A 15 15.55 5.33 -1.21
N ASP A 16 16.18 6.17 -2.04
CA ASP A 16 16.92 5.67 -3.21
C ASP A 16 18.21 4.93 -2.79
N GLY A 17 18.83 4.18 -3.72
CA GLY A 17 20.08 3.45 -3.44
C GLY A 17 21.27 4.34 -3.04
N SER A 18 21.16 5.67 -3.18
CA SER A 18 22.15 6.63 -2.65
C SER A 18 21.87 7.07 -1.21
N GLY A 19 20.78 6.59 -0.61
CA GLY A 19 20.35 6.91 0.75
C GLY A 19 19.58 8.23 0.86
N VAL A 20 19.06 8.78 -0.26
CA VAL A 20 18.29 10.02 -0.22
C VAL A 20 16.79 9.73 -0.20
N LEU A 21 16.10 10.33 0.78
CA LEU A 21 14.65 10.24 0.92
C LEU A 21 13.95 11.12 -0.12
N ARG A 22 12.97 10.56 -0.82
CA ARG A 22 12.13 11.18 -1.83
C ARG A 22 10.67 10.98 -1.46
N THR A 23 9.88 12.05 -1.52
CA THR A 23 8.44 12.02 -1.22
C THR A 23 7.59 12.72 -2.28
N ASP A 24 8.22 13.26 -3.32
CA ASP A 24 7.59 14.06 -4.38
C ASP A 24 7.77 13.42 -5.77
N LEU A 25 7.67 12.09 -5.82
CA LEU A 25 7.82 11.25 -7.01
C LEU A 25 6.50 11.03 -7.74
N GLY A 26 6.56 10.95 -9.07
CA GLY A 26 5.47 10.47 -9.91
C GLY A 26 5.43 8.94 -10.03
N LEU A 27 4.29 8.40 -10.47
CA LEU A 27 4.14 6.95 -10.73
C LEU A 27 5.10 6.44 -11.81
N GLU A 28 5.46 7.29 -12.76
CA GLU A 28 6.38 6.97 -13.84
C GLU A 28 7.83 6.76 -13.39
N GLU A 29 8.18 7.24 -12.20
CA GLU A 29 9.51 7.10 -11.61
C GLU A 29 9.61 5.81 -10.78
N LEU A 30 8.47 5.29 -10.33
CA LEU A 30 8.41 4.14 -9.42
C LEU A 30 9.01 2.85 -10.00
N PRO A 31 8.80 2.49 -11.29
CA PRO A 31 9.45 1.30 -11.87
C PRO A 31 10.98 1.35 -11.82
N TYR A 32 11.59 2.53 -11.93
CA TYR A 32 13.04 2.68 -11.83
C TYR A 32 13.53 2.33 -10.42
N HIS A 33 12.85 2.83 -9.39
CA HIS A 33 13.18 2.53 -7.99
C HIS A 33 12.87 1.09 -7.62
N LEU A 34 11.78 0.51 -8.12
CA LEU A 34 11.47 -0.91 -7.91
C LEU A 34 12.57 -1.84 -8.48
N SER A 35 13.22 -1.44 -9.57
CA SER A 35 14.33 -2.19 -10.17
C SER A 35 15.68 -2.03 -9.45
N ASP A 36 15.78 -1.07 -8.53
CA ASP A 36 16.98 -0.81 -7.74
C ASP A 36 16.92 -1.63 -6.43
N PRO A 37 17.76 -2.67 -6.25
CA PRO A 37 17.74 -3.49 -5.05
C PRO A 37 18.22 -2.76 -3.79
N ASP A 38 18.93 -1.63 -3.94
CA ASP A 38 19.41 -0.83 -2.82
C ASP A 38 18.40 0.26 -2.41
N ALA A 39 17.35 0.47 -3.20
CA ALA A 39 16.25 1.35 -2.84
C ALA A 39 15.31 0.69 -1.82
N LEU A 40 14.57 1.50 -1.05
CA LEU A 40 13.47 1.04 -0.21
C LEU A 40 12.22 1.88 -0.50
N ILE A 41 11.11 1.21 -0.78
CA ILE A 41 9.85 1.83 -1.17
C ILE A 41 8.78 1.56 -0.10
N TRP A 42 8.09 2.62 0.32
CA TRP A 42 6.86 2.53 1.09
C TRP A 42 5.74 3.21 0.32
N CYS A 43 4.68 2.46 0.02
CA CYS A 43 3.47 2.97 -0.64
C CYS A 43 2.26 2.72 0.26
N ASP A 44 1.59 3.78 0.69
CA ASP A 44 0.37 3.71 1.49
C ASP A 44 -0.83 4.17 0.68
N ILE A 45 -1.82 3.29 0.50
CA ILE A 45 -3.05 3.54 -0.25
C ILE A 45 -4.22 3.58 0.73
N ALA A 46 -4.67 4.79 1.06
CA ALA A 46 -5.71 5.04 2.06
C ALA A 46 -7.13 5.15 1.46
N SER A 47 -7.42 4.38 0.42
CA SER A 47 -8.75 4.30 -0.19
C SER A 47 -8.91 3.01 -1.01
N THR A 48 -10.14 2.49 -1.02
CA THR A 48 -10.58 1.39 -1.89
C THR A 48 -11.64 1.85 -2.89
N GLU A 49 -11.76 3.17 -3.10
CA GLU A 49 -12.77 3.76 -3.98
C GLU A 49 -12.53 3.40 -5.46
N GLY A 50 -13.62 3.13 -6.18
CA GLY A 50 -13.59 2.67 -7.57
C GLY A 50 -13.27 1.18 -7.73
N GLY A 51 -12.98 0.46 -6.63
CA GLY A 51 -12.67 -0.97 -6.64
C GLY A 51 -11.39 -1.31 -7.42
N GLN A 52 -11.25 -2.60 -7.75
CA GLN A 52 -10.12 -3.17 -8.50
C GLN A 52 -9.90 -2.58 -9.89
N SER A 53 -10.94 -2.04 -10.52
CA SER A 53 -10.86 -1.35 -11.82
C SER A 53 -10.55 0.14 -11.67
N GLY A 54 -10.53 0.65 -10.44
CA GLY A 54 -10.23 2.03 -10.09
C GLY A 54 -8.74 2.38 -10.19
N PRO A 55 -8.36 3.61 -9.81
CA PRO A 55 -6.97 4.06 -9.89
C PRO A 55 -6.01 3.23 -9.02
N TYR A 56 -6.46 2.78 -7.85
CA TYR A 56 -5.65 1.99 -6.91
C TYR A 56 -5.42 0.57 -7.42
N GLY A 57 -6.46 -0.11 -7.90
CA GLY A 57 -6.30 -1.44 -8.48
C GLY A 57 -5.43 -1.44 -9.74
N ARG A 58 -5.51 -0.39 -10.57
CA ARG A 58 -4.56 -0.19 -11.68
C ARG A 58 -3.13 0.05 -11.21
N LEU A 59 -2.92 0.81 -10.15
CA LEU A 59 -1.59 0.99 -9.55
C LEU A 59 -0.99 -0.36 -9.11
N LEU A 60 -1.74 -1.15 -8.35
CA LEU A 60 -1.33 -2.48 -7.88
C LEU A 60 -1.02 -3.44 -9.05
N ARG A 61 -1.84 -3.41 -10.10
CA ARG A 61 -1.69 -4.29 -11.27
C ARG A 61 -0.58 -3.84 -12.23
N GLU A 62 -0.60 -2.59 -12.64
CA GLU A 62 0.20 -2.09 -13.77
C GLU A 62 1.60 -1.65 -13.35
N VAL A 63 1.78 -1.18 -12.11
CA VAL A 63 3.08 -0.68 -11.62
C VAL A 63 3.78 -1.72 -10.75
N PHE A 64 3.05 -2.32 -9.80
CA PHE A 64 3.62 -3.33 -8.91
C PHE A 64 3.54 -4.76 -9.46
N GLY A 65 2.62 -5.04 -10.39
CA GLY A 65 2.51 -6.36 -11.02
C GLY A 65 1.95 -7.44 -10.10
N PHE A 66 1.11 -7.07 -9.12
CA PHE A 66 0.53 -8.03 -8.18
C PHE A 66 -0.51 -8.95 -8.83
N ASP A 67 -0.67 -10.14 -8.25
CA ASP A 67 -1.63 -11.14 -8.69
C ASP A 67 -3.08 -10.66 -8.54
N GLU A 68 -3.91 -10.99 -9.53
CA GLU A 68 -5.29 -10.51 -9.62
C GLU A 68 -6.14 -10.92 -8.41
N LEU A 69 -5.89 -12.11 -7.83
CA LEU A 69 -6.63 -12.58 -6.65
C LEU A 69 -6.28 -11.76 -5.40
N THR A 70 -5.00 -11.44 -5.22
CA THR A 70 -4.57 -10.59 -4.09
C THR A 70 -5.06 -9.15 -4.25
N ILE A 71 -5.18 -8.67 -5.50
CA ILE A 71 -5.77 -7.36 -5.77
C ILE A 71 -7.26 -7.38 -5.42
N GLU A 72 -8.00 -8.41 -5.85
CA GLU A 72 -9.41 -8.58 -5.51
C GLU A 72 -9.63 -8.61 -3.99
N ASP A 73 -8.78 -9.31 -3.26
CA ASP A 73 -8.78 -9.35 -1.79
C ASP A 73 -8.69 -7.94 -1.18
N CYS A 74 -7.87 -7.02 -1.72
CA CYS A 74 -7.79 -5.66 -1.20
C CYS A 74 -9.09 -4.83 -1.32
N PHE A 75 -9.99 -5.22 -2.24
CA PHE A 75 -11.26 -4.50 -2.48
C PHE A 75 -12.48 -5.27 -1.98
N THR A 76 -12.29 -6.49 -1.47
CA THR A 76 -13.33 -7.32 -0.89
C THR A 76 -13.01 -7.53 0.58
N ARG A 77 -13.95 -7.27 1.51
CA ARG A 77 -13.63 -7.42 2.94
C ARG A 77 -13.40 -8.90 3.25
N SER A 78 -12.18 -9.26 3.63
CA SER A 78 -11.87 -10.58 4.15
C SER A 78 -12.24 -10.65 5.64
N HIS A 79 -12.43 -11.87 6.14
CA HIS A 79 -12.89 -12.08 7.52
C HIS A 79 -11.80 -12.59 8.47
N LEU A 80 -10.58 -12.93 8.00
CA LEU A 80 -9.53 -13.52 8.83
C LEU A 80 -8.11 -13.04 8.48
N PRO A 81 -7.22 -12.86 9.48
CA PRO A 81 -5.84 -12.50 9.22
C PRO A 81 -5.10 -13.67 8.57
N LYS A 82 -4.24 -13.38 7.60
CA LYS A 82 -3.49 -14.39 6.84
C LYS A 82 -2.15 -13.87 6.33
N VAL A 83 -1.29 -14.83 5.98
CA VAL A 83 -0.03 -14.61 5.26
C VAL A 83 0.05 -15.64 4.16
N ASP A 84 0.05 -15.17 2.92
CA ASP A 84 0.18 -16.00 1.72
C ASP A 84 1.55 -15.71 1.07
N ILE A 85 2.26 -16.76 0.67
CA ILE A 85 3.60 -16.65 0.08
C ILE A 85 3.47 -16.77 -1.43
N TYR A 86 3.94 -15.75 -2.15
CA TYR A 86 4.09 -15.73 -3.61
C TYR A 86 5.59 -15.69 -3.96
N ASP A 87 5.92 -15.96 -5.22
CA ASP A 87 7.32 -16.04 -5.67
C ASP A 87 8.09 -14.73 -5.43
N GLU A 88 7.43 -13.58 -5.62
CA GLU A 88 8.07 -12.25 -5.57
C GLU A 88 7.70 -11.41 -4.34
N TYR A 89 6.73 -11.85 -3.53
CA TYR A 89 6.24 -11.11 -2.37
C TYR A 89 5.47 -11.98 -1.36
N LEU A 90 5.29 -11.44 -0.15
CA LEU A 90 4.30 -11.91 0.81
C LEU A 90 3.04 -11.06 0.70
N PHE A 91 1.88 -11.69 0.64
CA PHE A 91 0.59 -11.02 0.84
C PHE A 91 0.13 -11.24 2.27
N VAL A 92 -0.18 -10.16 2.98
CA VAL A 92 -0.48 -10.18 4.41
C VAL A 92 -1.74 -9.39 4.67
N ALA A 93 -2.76 -10.03 5.24
CA ALA A 93 -3.97 -9.34 5.70
C ALA A 93 -3.97 -9.26 7.23
N LEU A 94 -3.99 -8.05 7.79
CA LEU A 94 -4.02 -7.79 9.23
C LEU A 94 -5.16 -6.82 9.58
N PHE A 95 -5.44 -6.68 10.87
CA PHE A 95 -6.48 -5.79 11.36
C PHE A 95 -5.90 -4.77 12.35
N SER A 96 -6.14 -3.49 12.06
CA SER A 96 -6.06 -2.43 13.06
C SER A 96 -7.33 -2.44 13.90
N PHE A 97 -7.19 -2.23 15.22
CA PHE A 97 -8.29 -2.24 16.18
C PHE A 97 -8.36 -0.90 16.90
N HIS A 98 -9.51 -0.24 16.88
CA HIS A 98 -9.74 0.97 17.67
C HIS A 98 -11.07 0.91 18.43
N LEU A 99 -11.05 1.41 19.66
CA LEU A 99 -12.26 1.56 20.46
C LEU A 99 -13.03 2.79 20.01
N SER A 100 -14.21 2.59 19.44
CA SER A 100 -15.11 3.67 19.04
C SER A 100 -15.94 4.11 20.24
N GLU A 101 -15.59 5.24 20.87
CA GLU A 101 -16.37 5.79 21.99
C GLU A 101 -17.82 6.08 21.58
N LYS A 102 -18.01 6.67 20.39
CA LYS A 102 -19.33 7.00 19.83
C LYS A 102 -20.20 5.76 19.63
N ARG A 103 -19.64 4.67 19.11
CA ARG A 103 -20.39 3.42 18.84
C ARG A 103 -20.31 2.40 19.98
N ARG A 104 -19.55 2.70 21.04
CA ARG A 104 -19.29 1.84 22.20
C ARG A 104 -18.88 0.41 21.83
N ARG A 105 -18.06 0.26 20.79
CA ARG A 105 -17.58 -1.03 20.30
C ARG A 105 -16.17 -0.93 19.74
N VAL A 106 -15.48 -2.07 19.68
CA VAL A 106 -14.24 -2.19 18.90
C VAL A 106 -14.62 -2.17 17.43
N GLU A 107 -13.95 -1.32 16.67
CA GLU A 107 -14.01 -1.29 15.22
C GLU A 107 -12.69 -1.81 14.68
N THR A 108 -12.79 -2.52 13.56
CA THR A 108 -11.64 -3.07 12.85
C THR A 108 -11.49 -2.40 11.50
N VAL A 109 -10.24 -2.18 11.11
CA VAL A 109 -9.86 -1.80 9.76
C VAL A 109 -8.87 -2.83 9.28
N GLU A 110 -9.24 -3.54 8.22
CA GLU A 110 -8.33 -4.42 7.50
C GLU A 110 -7.25 -3.60 6.81
N VAL A 111 -6.03 -4.12 6.86
CA VAL A 111 -4.84 -3.60 6.21
C VAL A 111 -4.23 -4.75 5.43
N ASP A 112 -4.35 -4.66 4.11
CA ASP A 112 -3.72 -5.58 3.19
C ASP A 112 -2.34 -5.06 2.82
N MET A 113 -1.35 -5.93 2.88
CA MET A 113 0.04 -5.58 2.71
C MET A 113 0.71 -6.50 1.70
N TYR A 114 1.45 -5.89 0.79
CA TYR A 114 2.42 -6.58 -0.05
C TYR A 114 3.81 -6.26 0.49
N VAL A 115 4.59 -7.30 0.76
CA VAL A 115 5.98 -7.17 1.23
C VAL A 115 6.90 -7.89 0.26
N GLY A 116 7.61 -7.11 -0.56
CA GLY A 116 8.59 -7.61 -1.50
C GLY A 116 10.03 -7.38 -1.02
N ASN A 117 10.99 -7.63 -1.90
CA ASN A 117 12.42 -7.52 -1.58
C ASN A 117 12.85 -6.09 -1.17
N ASN A 118 12.28 -5.07 -1.81
CA ASN A 118 12.63 -3.66 -1.59
C ASN A 118 11.41 -2.75 -1.38
N TYR A 119 10.21 -3.30 -1.19
CA TYR A 119 9.00 -2.50 -1.02
C TYR A 119 8.05 -3.05 0.04
N VAL A 120 7.28 -2.13 0.63
CA VAL A 120 6.06 -2.40 1.39
C VAL A 120 4.93 -1.57 0.78
N VAL A 121 3.84 -2.22 0.38
CA VAL A 121 2.61 -1.56 -0.07
C VAL A 121 1.50 -1.87 0.93
N CYS A 122 0.83 -0.85 1.46
CA CYS A 122 -0.32 -1.00 2.34
C CYS A 122 -1.59 -0.52 1.61
N VAL A 123 -2.68 -1.26 1.74
CA VAL A 123 -3.99 -0.90 1.19
C VAL A 123 -5.03 -0.97 2.31
N HIS A 124 -5.80 0.09 2.47
CA HIS A 124 -6.88 0.17 3.46
C HIS A 124 -7.92 1.21 3.06
N HIS A 125 -9.16 1.03 3.55
CA HIS A 125 -10.29 1.85 3.13
C HIS A 125 -10.35 3.26 3.75
N ARG A 126 -9.41 3.62 4.66
CA ARG A 126 -9.39 4.91 5.36
C ARG A 126 -8.05 5.14 6.07
N PRO A 127 -7.58 6.39 6.20
CA PRO A 127 -6.33 6.70 6.92
C PRO A 127 -6.21 6.04 8.31
N LEU A 128 -5.03 5.51 8.60
CA LEU A 128 -4.69 4.81 9.84
C LEU A 128 -3.54 5.50 10.58
N ARG A 129 -3.78 5.82 11.85
CA ARG A 129 -2.81 6.54 12.70
C ARG A 129 -1.57 5.71 12.98
N GLU A 130 -1.72 4.39 12.97
CA GLU A 130 -0.64 3.44 13.22
C GLU A 130 0.39 3.50 12.08
N LEU A 131 -0.07 3.56 10.83
CA LEU A 131 0.79 3.69 9.65
C LEU A 131 1.44 5.09 9.58
N ASP A 132 0.66 6.14 9.85
CA ASP A 132 1.18 7.51 9.98
C ASP A 132 2.32 7.62 11.01
N ARG A 133 2.24 6.86 12.11
CA ARG A 133 3.24 6.86 13.16
C ARG A 133 4.53 6.18 12.72
N VAL A 134 4.44 5.08 11.96
CA VAL A 134 5.62 4.38 11.43
C VAL A 134 6.33 5.26 10.42
N ARG A 135 5.59 5.88 9.50
CA ARG A 135 6.12 6.79 8.46
C ARG A 135 6.93 7.97 9.00
N ARG A 136 6.61 8.46 10.21
CA ARG A 136 7.29 9.62 10.82
C ARG A 136 8.60 9.29 11.56
N ARG A 137 8.98 8.02 11.64
CA ARG A 137 10.23 7.59 12.29
C ARG A 137 11.41 7.68 11.33
#